data_AF-A0A963K5T7-F1
#
_entry.id   AF-A0A963K5T7-F1
#
_cell.length_a   1.000
_cell.length_b   1.000
_cell.length_c   1.000
_cell.angle_alpha   90.00
_cell.angle_beta   90.00
_cell.angle_gamma   90.00
#
_symmetry.space_group_name_H-M   'P 1'
#
loop_
_entity.id
_entity.type
_entity.pdbx_description
1 polymer ?
#
loop_
_entity_poly.entity_id
_entity_poly.type
_entity_poly.pdbx_seq_one_letter_code
_entity_poly.pdbx_strand_id
1 'polypeptide(L)'
;MAGTKELPDAKELVARMAEIGERSNRIFRRFLERQDDEHFQIPDPKVVTDAFAKLAEHLIARPELLVEAQLSYWTEMGRLWEGYMRRLLGEEVAPIATPAPDDRRFKDEAWSEDLVFDYIKQSYLVTASWIQSTVANVEGLDPALRNKVAFYTRQYVDALAPSNFALTNPVVLDRTLAERGANLLRGYRHWLSDVARQAEDAPPDTGGFKVGETLATTPGDVVHRNRLMELIRYRPTTDKVQAEPLLIVPAWIMKYYILDLSETNSLVRFLRDQGFEVWMISWLNPGEGDADLGMEDYVRLGVREALDVIGRAVPGRKVHTAGYCLGGTLLSIAAAAMARDGVDRLASMTMLAAQVDFT
;
A
#
# COMPACT_ATOMS: atom_id res chain seq x y z
N MET A 1 -18.90 -9.65 -46.44
CA MET A 1 -18.99 -11.02 -45.92
C MET A 1 -18.27 -11.07 -44.58
N ALA A 2 -19.02 -10.95 -43.49
CA ALA A 2 -18.49 -10.94 -42.13
C ALA A 2 -18.35 -12.39 -41.65
N GLY A 3 -17.13 -12.78 -41.24
CA GLY A 3 -16.84 -14.11 -40.72
C GLY A 3 -17.50 -14.35 -39.36
N THR A 4 -18.35 -15.36 -39.29
CA THR A 4 -18.88 -15.95 -38.07
C THR A 4 -17.73 -16.54 -37.25
N LYS A 5 -17.36 -15.91 -36.14
CA LYS A 5 -16.55 -16.55 -35.09
C LYS A 5 -17.47 -17.51 -34.32
N GLU A 6 -17.17 -18.80 -34.39
CA GLU A 6 -17.86 -19.87 -33.68
C GLU A 6 -17.84 -19.63 -32.17
N LEU A 7 -18.98 -19.90 -31.51
CA LEU A 7 -19.11 -19.94 -30.06
C LEU A 7 -18.30 -21.14 -29.52
N PRO A 8 -17.62 -21.01 -28.36
CA PRO A 8 -16.95 -22.16 -27.74
C PRO A 8 -17.96 -23.27 -27.42
N ASP A 9 -17.60 -24.52 -27.72
CA ASP A 9 -18.44 -25.72 -27.53
C ASP A 9 -18.85 -25.84 -26.05
N ALA A 10 -20.16 -25.98 -25.80
CA ALA A 10 -20.72 -26.11 -24.46
C ALA A 10 -20.07 -27.26 -23.67
N LYS A 11 -19.60 -28.31 -24.35
CA LYS A 11 -18.84 -29.40 -23.72
C LYS A 11 -17.48 -28.95 -23.18
N GLU A 12 -16.80 -28.05 -23.87
CA GLU A 12 -15.51 -27.52 -23.46
C GLU A 12 -15.66 -26.60 -22.23
N LEU A 13 -16.75 -25.81 -22.18
CA LEU A 13 -17.09 -24.98 -21.02
C LEU A 13 -17.38 -25.85 -19.78
N VAL A 14 -18.15 -26.92 -19.94
CA VAL A 14 -18.49 -27.85 -18.85
C VAL A 14 -17.26 -28.61 -18.34
N ALA A 15 -16.40 -29.09 -19.24
CA ALA A 15 -15.14 -29.75 -18.86
C ALA A 15 -14.21 -28.80 -18.09
N ARG A 16 -14.07 -27.55 -18.55
CA ARG A 16 -13.30 -26.51 -17.85
C ARG A 16 -13.89 -26.17 -16.48
N MET A 17 -15.22 -26.18 -16.32
CA MET A 17 -15.86 -25.96 -15.01
C MET A 17 -15.65 -27.13 -14.04
N ALA A 18 -15.68 -28.38 -14.53
CA ALA A 18 -15.45 -29.56 -13.71
C ALA A 18 -14.01 -29.62 -13.18
N GLU A 19 -13.02 -29.36 -14.06
CA GLU A 19 -11.61 -29.28 -13.68
C GLU A 19 -11.35 -28.18 -12.63
N ILE A 20 -11.98 -27.01 -12.81
CA ILE A 20 -11.93 -25.92 -11.83
C ILE A 20 -12.52 -26.38 -10.50
N GLY A 21 -13.69 -27.03 -10.50
CA GLY A 21 -14.35 -27.49 -9.27
C GLY A 21 -13.52 -28.49 -8.46
N GLU A 22 -12.89 -29.47 -9.12
CA GLU A 22 -12.02 -30.44 -8.45
C GLU A 22 -10.75 -29.80 -7.86
N ARG A 23 -10.16 -28.86 -8.60
CA ARG A 23 -8.98 -28.10 -8.14
C ARG A 23 -9.35 -27.21 -6.95
N SER A 24 -10.49 -26.52 -7.01
CA SER A 24 -11.01 -25.68 -5.94
C SER A 24 -11.22 -26.44 -4.63
N ASN A 25 -11.89 -27.59 -4.68
CA ASN A 25 -12.16 -28.39 -3.47
C ASN A 25 -10.88 -28.85 -2.77
N ARG A 26 -9.83 -29.18 -3.53
CA ARG A 26 -8.55 -29.62 -3.00
C ARG A 26 -7.77 -28.50 -2.31
N ILE A 27 -7.73 -27.33 -2.96
CA ILE A 27 -7.06 -26.14 -2.45
C ILE A 27 -7.78 -25.62 -1.19
N PHE A 28 -9.11 -25.60 -1.22
CA PHE A 28 -9.93 -25.13 -0.10
C PHE A 28 -9.76 -25.99 1.15
N ARG A 29 -9.65 -27.32 1.03
CA ARG A 29 -9.36 -28.19 2.19
C ARG A 29 -8.00 -27.90 2.80
N ARG A 30 -6.94 -27.79 1.98
CA ARG A 30 -5.59 -27.44 2.48
C ARG A 30 -5.54 -26.06 3.13
N PHE A 31 -6.31 -25.10 2.64
CA PHE A 31 -6.40 -23.77 3.24
C PHE A 31 -7.03 -23.83 4.64
N LEU A 32 -8.15 -24.57 4.80
CA LEU A 32 -8.81 -24.73 6.09
C LEU A 32 -7.93 -25.47 7.11
N GLU A 33 -7.17 -26.48 6.68
CA GLU A 33 -6.25 -27.24 7.54
C GLU A 33 -5.08 -26.38 8.09
N ARG A 34 -4.74 -25.25 7.46
CA ARG A 34 -3.64 -24.36 7.87
C ARG A 34 -4.10 -23.11 8.62
N GLN A 35 -5.41 -22.88 8.76
CA GLN A 35 -5.93 -21.71 9.50
C GLN A 35 -5.87 -21.86 11.03
N ASP A 36 -5.57 -23.06 11.55
CA ASP A 36 -5.44 -23.34 12.98
C ASP A 36 -4.08 -22.90 13.59
N ASP A 37 -3.13 -22.42 12.77
CA ASP A 37 -1.85 -21.93 13.28
C ASP A 37 -1.97 -20.47 13.73
N GLU A 38 -1.77 -20.22 15.04
CA GLU A 38 -1.68 -18.89 15.68
C GLU A 38 -0.58 -18.02 15.05
N HIS A 39 -0.87 -17.40 13.92
CA HIS A 39 0.03 -16.44 13.29
C HIS A 39 -0.20 -15.04 13.88
N PHE A 40 0.88 -14.31 14.10
CA PHE A 40 0.85 -12.90 14.47
C PHE A 40 0.12 -12.10 13.38
N GLN A 41 -1.05 -11.55 13.71
CA GLN A 41 -1.83 -10.70 12.83
C GLN A 41 -1.65 -9.22 13.22
N ILE A 42 -1.40 -8.36 12.23
CA ILE A 42 -1.44 -6.91 12.40
C ILE A 42 -2.68 -6.40 11.67
N PRO A 43 -3.61 -5.71 12.35
CA PRO A 43 -3.59 -5.41 13.79
C PRO A 43 -3.92 -6.63 14.66
N ASP A 44 -3.40 -6.65 15.88
CA ASP A 44 -3.73 -7.68 16.87
C ASP A 44 -5.25 -7.61 17.16
N PRO A 45 -6.01 -8.70 16.92
CA PRO A 45 -7.46 -8.74 17.14
C PRO A 45 -7.85 -8.31 18.56
N LYS A 46 -7.00 -8.59 19.56
CA LYS A 46 -7.24 -8.19 20.94
C LYS A 46 -7.14 -6.68 21.13
N VAL A 47 -6.15 -6.02 20.52
CA VAL A 47 -6.00 -4.56 20.58
C VAL A 47 -7.21 -3.85 19.97
N VAL A 48 -7.73 -4.38 18.86
CA VAL A 48 -8.94 -3.87 18.21
C VAL A 48 -10.15 -4.08 19.13
N THR A 49 -10.35 -5.30 19.63
CA THR A 49 -11.49 -5.65 20.49
C THR A 49 -11.52 -4.83 21.77
N ASP A 50 -10.38 -4.70 22.47
CA ASP A 50 -10.27 -3.90 23.70
C ASP A 50 -10.58 -2.42 23.45
N ALA A 51 -10.15 -1.88 22.31
CA ALA A 51 -10.42 -0.49 21.95
C ALA A 51 -11.92 -0.23 21.72
N PHE A 52 -12.59 -1.13 20.99
CA PHE A 52 -14.04 -1.02 20.75
C PHE A 52 -14.88 -1.34 21.99
N ALA A 53 -14.44 -2.26 22.86
CA ALA A 53 -15.11 -2.54 24.13
C ALA A 53 -15.14 -1.30 25.03
N LYS A 54 -14.01 -0.60 25.18
CA LYS A 54 -13.94 0.65 25.95
C LYS A 54 -14.78 1.76 25.34
N LEU A 55 -14.83 1.86 24.02
CA LEU A 55 -15.72 2.78 23.33
C LEU A 55 -17.20 2.46 23.65
N ALA A 56 -17.58 1.18 23.59
CA ALA A 56 -18.95 0.74 23.88
C ALA A 56 -19.36 1.05 25.32
N GLU A 57 -18.48 0.83 26.31
CA GLU A 57 -18.71 1.22 27.71
C GLU A 57 -19.02 2.72 27.85
N HIS A 58 -18.25 3.58 27.15
CA HIS A 58 -18.46 5.03 27.20
C HIS A 58 -19.76 5.47 26.52
N LEU A 59 -20.14 4.82 25.42
CA LEU A 59 -21.38 5.11 24.70
C LEU A 59 -22.62 4.62 25.48
N ILE A 60 -22.56 3.45 26.10
CA ILE A 60 -23.64 2.92 26.95
C ILE A 60 -23.86 3.80 28.19
N ALA A 61 -22.78 4.36 28.76
CA ALA A 61 -22.87 5.27 29.89
C ALA A 61 -23.50 6.63 29.54
N ARG A 62 -23.64 6.96 28.25
CA ARG A 62 -24.17 8.24 27.74
C ARG A 62 -25.20 8.02 26.61
N PRO A 63 -26.37 7.44 26.93
CA PRO A 63 -27.38 7.10 25.92
C PRO A 63 -27.88 8.31 25.11
N GLU A 64 -27.80 9.52 25.66
CA GLU A 64 -28.13 10.77 24.97
C GLU A 64 -27.29 10.98 23.70
N LEU A 65 -26.00 10.65 23.73
CA LEU A 65 -25.11 10.76 22.56
C LEU A 65 -25.52 9.80 21.45
N LEU A 66 -25.98 8.59 21.82
CA LEU A 66 -26.47 7.61 20.85
C LEU A 66 -27.78 8.05 20.21
N VAL A 67 -28.68 8.65 20.98
CA VAL A 67 -29.94 9.19 20.45
C VAL A 67 -29.67 10.36 19.50
N GLU A 68 -28.82 11.31 19.87
CA GLU A 68 -28.43 12.44 19.01
C GLU A 68 -27.74 11.97 17.73
N ALA A 69 -26.80 11.02 17.84
CA ALA A 69 -26.16 10.38 16.69
C ALA A 69 -27.20 9.70 15.79
N GLN A 70 -28.17 8.97 16.35
CA GLN A 70 -29.20 8.30 15.56
C GLN A 70 -30.12 9.30 14.83
N LEU A 71 -30.54 10.38 15.51
CA LEU A 71 -31.41 11.41 14.91
C LEU A 71 -30.70 12.17 13.78
N SER A 72 -29.43 12.51 13.95
CA SER A 72 -28.63 13.14 12.90
C SER A 72 -28.50 12.22 11.67
N TYR A 73 -28.27 10.92 11.87
CA TYR A 73 -28.23 9.94 10.78
C TYR A 73 -29.55 9.87 10.01
N TRP A 74 -30.69 9.77 10.71
CA TRP A 74 -32.01 9.76 10.07
C TRP A 74 -32.27 11.04 9.27
N THR A 75 -31.81 12.19 9.78
CA THR A 75 -31.95 13.48 9.10
C THR A 75 -31.16 13.49 7.79
N GLU A 76 -29.88 13.09 7.82
CA GLU A 76 -29.04 13.05 6.61
C GLU A 76 -29.54 12.00 5.60
N MET A 77 -29.99 10.83 6.07
CA MET A 77 -30.54 9.81 5.19
C MET A 77 -31.89 10.22 4.58
N GLY A 78 -32.70 10.98 5.33
CA GLY A 78 -33.93 11.59 4.83
C GLY A 78 -33.67 12.62 3.73
N ARG A 79 -32.65 13.48 3.90
CA ARG A 79 -32.19 14.42 2.87
C ARG A 79 -31.70 13.68 1.62
N LEU A 80 -30.97 12.57 1.79
CA LEU A 80 -30.52 11.74 0.68
C LEU A 80 -31.69 11.14 -0.10
N TRP A 81 -32.68 10.61 0.61
CA TRP A 81 -33.89 10.10 -0.01
C TRP A 81 -34.66 11.20 -0.76
N GLU A 82 -34.82 12.38 -0.17
CA GLU A 82 -35.45 13.53 -0.83
C GLU A 82 -34.69 13.93 -2.11
N GLY A 83 -33.36 14.06 -2.02
CA GLY A 83 -32.51 14.39 -3.16
C GLY A 83 -32.60 13.35 -4.29
N TYR A 84 -32.61 12.06 -3.92
CA TYR A 84 -32.80 10.96 -4.88
C TYR A 84 -34.16 11.04 -5.59
N MET A 85 -35.25 11.28 -4.85
CA MET A 85 -36.59 11.43 -5.44
C MET A 85 -36.67 12.63 -6.37
N ARG A 86 -36.03 13.75 -6.04
CA ARG A 86 -35.97 14.95 -6.89
C ARG A 86 -35.15 14.72 -8.16
N ARG A 87 -34.00 14.03 -8.06
CA ARG A 87 -33.22 13.61 -9.24
C ARG A 87 -33.99 12.65 -10.15
N LEU A 88 -34.78 11.73 -9.59
CA LEU A 88 -35.68 10.87 -10.36
C LEU A 88 -36.73 11.67 -11.16
N LEU A 89 -37.14 12.83 -10.67
CA LEU A 89 -38.05 13.75 -11.37
C LEU A 89 -37.34 14.64 -12.40
N GLY A 90 -36.03 14.47 -12.58
CA GLY A 90 -35.22 15.24 -13.54
C GLY A 90 -34.68 16.56 -12.99
N GLU A 91 -34.78 16.81 -11.68
CA GLU A 91 -34.16 17.99 -11.07
C GLU A 91 -32.65 17.81 -10.88
N GLU A 92 -31.90 18.89 -11.08
CA GLU A 92 -30.50 18.96 -10.66
C GLU A 92 -30.43 19.19 -9.14
N VAL A 93 -29.87 18.22 -8.42
CA VAL A 93 -29.67 18.28 -6.97
C VAL A 93 -28.19 18.07 -6.68
N ALA A 94 -27.60 18.98 -5.91
CA ALA A 94 -26.21 18.84 -5.47
C ALA A 94 -26.05 17.58 -4.58
N PRO A 95 -24.91 16.87 -4.68
CA PRO A 95 -24.62 15.75 -3.80
C PRO A 95 -24.53 16.22 -2.34
N ILE A 96 -25.01 15.38 -1.43
CA ILE A 96 -25.01 15.67 0.01
C ILE A 96 -23.65 15.39 0.62
N ALA A 97 -22.96 14.37 0.10
CA ALA A 97 -21.60 14.01 0.48
C ALA A 97 -20.70 13.89 -0.75
N THR A 98 -19.46 14.35 -0.61
CA THR A 98 -18.42 14.22 -1.65
C THR A 98 -17.27 13.39 -1.11
N PRO A 99 -16.72 12.43 -1.90
CA PRO A 99 -15.49 11.75 -1.54
C PRO A 99 -14.35 12.75 -1.29
N ALA A 100 -13.36 12.36 -0.49
CA ALA A 100 -12.13 13.12 -0.36
C ALA A 100 -11.42 13.23 -1.74
N PRO A 101 -10.69 14.33 -2.03
CA PRO A 101 -10.05 14.52 -3.34
C PRO A 101 -9.08 13.40 -3.75
N ASP A 102 -8.50 12.70 -2.78
CA ASP A 102 -7.58 11.56 -2.97
C ASP A 102 -8.28 10.19 -2.95
N ASP A 103 -9.60 10.13 -2.73
CA ASP A 103 -10.37 8.90 -2.73
C ASP A 103 -10.65 8.40 -4.16
N ARG A 104 -9.77 7.51 -4.63
CA ARG A 104 -9.84 6.95 -5.99
C ARG A 104 -10.94 5.91 -6.19
N ARG A 105 -11.65 5.50 -5.13
CA ARG A 105 -12.68 4.43 -5.19
C ARG A 105 -13.87 4.82 -6.07
N PHE A 106 -14.20 6.11 -6.10
CA PHE A 106 -15.37 6.66 -6.78
C PHE A 106 -15.01 7.48 -8.03
N LYS A 107 -13.86 7.19 -8.65
CA LYS A 107 -13.32 7.95 -9.79
C LYS A 107 -14.11 7.79 -11.10
N ASP A 108 -14.86 6.71 -11.24
CA ASP A 108 -15.60 6.39 -12.46
C ASP A 108 -16.89 7.22 -12.53
N GLU A 109 -17.21 7.75 -13.71
CA GLU A 109 -18.34 8.67 -13.92
C GLU A 109 -19.67 8.02 -13.55
N ALA A 110 -19.80 6.69 -13.72
CA ALA A 110 -20.99 5.94 -13.35
C ALA A 110 -21.38 6.11 -11.88
N TRP A 111 -20.41 6.39 -10.99
CA TRP A 111 -20.70 6.65 -9.58
C TRP A 111 -21.48 7.94 -9.33
N SER A 112 -21.57 8.85 -10.29
CA SER A 112 -22.28 10.14 -10.15
C SER A 112 -23.40 10.32 -11.17
N GLU A 113 -23.23 9.75 -12.37
CA GLU A 113 -24.20 9.85 -13.47
C GLU A 113 -25.36 8.86 -13.33
N ASP A 114 -25.09 7.62 -12.89
CA ASP A 114 -26.13 6.63 -12.66
C ASP A 114 -26.81 6.86 -11.30
N LEU A 115 -28.14 6.96 -11.30
CA LEU A 115 -28.92 7.29 -10.11
C LEU A 115 -28.78 6.23 -9.00
N VAL A 116 -28.66 4.95 -9.35
CA VAL A 116 -28.55 3.86 -8.38
C VAL A 116 -27.16 3.87 -7.76
N PHE A 117 -26.11 3.97 -8.58
CA PHE A 117 -24.73 3.99 -8.07
C PHE A 117 -24.41 5.27 -7.30
N ASP A 118 -24.97 6.42 -7.70
CA ASP A 118 -24.86 7.65 -6.92
C ASP A 118 -25.54 7.50 -5.57
N TYR A 119 -26.76 6.95 -5.51
CA TYR A 119 -27.44 6.72 -4.23
C TYR A 119 -26.63 5.77 -3.31
N ILE A 120 -26.08 4.68 -3.85
CA ILE A 120 -25.23 3.75 -3.09
C ILE A 120 -23.97 4.46 -2.56
N LYS A 121 -23.27 5.23 -3.40
CA LYS A 121 -22.10 6.02 -3.01
C LYS A 121 -22.46 7.02 -1.92
N GLN A 122 -23.50 7.82 -2.13
CA GLN A 122 -23.92 8.86 -1.18
C GLN A 122 -24.34 8.24 0.17
N SER A 123 -25.10 7.14 0.14
CA SER A 123 -25.51 6.43 1.35
C SER A 123 -24.29 5.92 2.13
N TYR A 124 -23.30 5.36 1.44
CA TYR A 124 -22.03 4.96 2.04
C TYR A 124 -21.29 6.15 2.65
N LEU A 125 -21.10 7.26 1.92
CA LEU A 125 -20.35 8.42 2.41
C LEU A 125 -21.02 9.08 3.62
N VAL A 126 -22.35 9.22 3.61
CA VAL A 126 -23.12 9.73 4.75
C VAL A 126 -22.96 8.82 5.96
N THR A 127 -23.08 7.50 5.76
CA THR A 127 -22.93 6.52 6.84
C THR A 127 -21.50 6.50 7.38
N ALA A 128 -20.50 6.53 6.50
CA ALA A 128 -19.09 6.58 6.84
C ALA A 128 -18.76 7.80 7.69
N SER A 129 -19.21 8.99 7.25
CA SER A 129 -19.03 10.23 8.00
C SER A 129 -19.74 10.15 9.35
N TRP A 130 -20.96 9.63 9.40
CA TRP A 130 -21.73 9.49 10.63
C TRP A 130 -21.04 8.57 11.66
N ILE A 131 -20.59 7.39 11.24
CA ILE A 131 -19.85 6.46 12.11
C ILE A 131 -18.58 7.14 12.65
N GLN A 132 -17.80 7.76 11.76
CA GLN A 132 -16.54 8.41 12.15
C GLN A 132 -16.76 9.59 13.09
N SER A 133 -17.76 10.43 12.84
CA SER A 133 -18.12 11.55 13.73
C SER A 133 -18.61 11.07 15.09
N THR A 134 -19.42 10.01 15.13
CA THR A 134 -19.91 9.43 16.40
C THR A 134 -18.75 8.96 17.26
N VAL A 135 -17.78 8.28 16.67
CA VAL A 135 -16.56 7.82 17.36
C VAL A 135 -15.65 8.99 17.77
N ALA A 136 -15.46 9.98 16.90
CA ALA A 136 -14.57 11.11 17.15
C ALA A 136 -15.09 12.04 18.26
N ASN A 137 -16.42 12.17 18.41
CA ASN A 137 -17.07 13.08 19.36
C ASN A 137 -17.25 12.48 20.76
N VAL A 138 -16.80 11.25 21.03
CA VAL A 138 -16.89 10.67 22.39
C VAL A 138 -15.92 11.40 23.33
N GLU A 139 -16.44 12.25 24.20
CA GLU A 139 -15.66 12.95 25.23
C GLU A 139 -15.22 12.01 26.36
N GLY A 140 -14.10 12.31 27.01
CA GLY A 140 -13.60 11.56 28.17
C GLY A 140 -12.74 10.32 27.84
N LEU A 141 -12.57 9.99 26.56
CA LEU A 141 -11.58 9.00 26.13
C LEU A 141 -10.17 9.58 26.19
N ASP A 142 -9.23 8.78 26.71
CA ASP A 142 -7.80 9.02 26.60
C ASP A 142 -7.38 9.29 25.14
N PRO A 143 -6.52 10.30 24.85
CA PRO A 143 -6.15 10.66 23.48
C PRO A 143 -5.58 9.51 22.65
N ALA A 144 -4.75 8.63 23.24
CA ALA A 144 -4.17 7.51 22.51
C ALA A 144 -5.24 6.46 22.17
N LEU A 145 -6.17 6.20 23.09
CA LEU A 145 -7.32 5.34 22.82
C LEU A 145 -8.23 5.93 21.73
N ARG A 146 -8.54 7.23 21.78
CA ARG A 146 -9.33 7.92 20.76
C ARG A 146 -8.72 7.76 19.37
N ASN A 147 -7.41 7.96 19.24
CA ASN A 147 -6.70 7.81 17.97
C ASN A 147 -6.76 6.37 17.44
N LYS A 148 -6.60 5.37 18.31
CA LYS A 148 -6.72 3.95 17.94
C LYS A 148 -8.13 3.60 17.46
N VAL A 149 -9.15 4.00 18.19
CA VAL A 149 -10.55 3.72 17.81
C VAL A 149 -10.90 4.43 16.50
N ALA A 150 -10.52 5.70 16.33
CA ALA A 150 -10.73 6.43 15.08
C ALA A 150 -10.02 5.75 13.90
N PHE A 151 -8.78 5.31 14.09
CA PHE A 151 -8.01 4.58 13.07
C PHE A 151 -8.72 3.28 12.66
N TYR A 152 -9.07 2.41 13.60
CA TYR A 152 -9.71 1.13 13.27
C TYR A 152 -11.13 1.29 12.73
N THR A 153 -11.87 2.29 13.22
CA THR A 153 -13.19 2.64 12.68
C THR A 153 -13.08 3.01 11.20
N ARG A 154 -12.10 3.84 10.85
CA ARG A 154 -11.84 4.18 9.45
C ARG A 154 -11.52 2.94 8.61
N GLN A 155 -10.64 2.05 9.08
CA GLN A 155 -10.31 0.81 8.37
C GLN A 155 -11.55 -0.08 8.13
N TYR A 156 -12.41 -0.21 9.15
CA TYR A 156 -13.63 -1.00 9.05
C TYR A 156 -14.63 -0.40 8.04
N VAL A 157 -14.86 0.91 8.13
CA VAL A 157 -15.73 1.63 7.19
C VAL A 157 -15.18 1.54 5.77
N ASP A 158 -13.87 1.73 5.57
CA ASP A 158 -13.22 1.64 4.26
C ASP A 158 -13.33 0.23 3.65
N ALA A 159 -13.30 -0.83 4.47
CA ALA A 159 -13.51 -2.21 4.03
C ALA A 159 -14.95 -2.47 3.54
N LEU A 160 -15.93 -1.76 4.10
CA LEU A 160 -17.35 -1.84 3.71
C LEU A 160 -17.70 -0.96 2.50
N ALA A 161 -16.72 -0.28 1.88
CA ALA A 161 -16.97 0.55 0.72
C ALA A 161 -17.64 -0.25 -0.42
N PRO A 162 -18.67 0.28 -1.08
CA PRO A 162 -19.40 -0.43 -2.13
C PRO A 162 -18.53 -0.74 -3.36
N SER A 163 -17.43 -0.03 -3.54
CA SER A 163 -16.43 -0.31 -4.58
C SER A 163 -15.67 -1.63 -4.36
N ASN A 164 -15.68 -2.19 -3.14
CA ASN A 164 -15.01 -3.45 -2.82
C ASN A 164 -15.83 -4.69 -3.24
N PHE A 165 -17.12 -4.53 -3.55
CA PHE A 165 -18.01 -5.66 -3.85
C PHE A 165 -18.46 -5.63 -5.31
N ALA A 166 -18.37 -6.79 -5.98
CA ALA A 166 -18.69 -6.93 -7.40
C ALA A 166 -20.13 -6.51 -7.75
N LEU A 167 -21.09 -6.71 -6.83
CA LEU A 167 -22.51 -6.41 -7.06
C LEU A 167 -22.86 -4.92 -6.91
N THR A 168 -21.98 -4.12 -6.32
CA THR A 168 -22.22 -2.69 -6.08
C THR A 168 -21.19 -1.81 -6.78
N ASN A 169 -20.27 -2.41 -7.56
CA ASN A 169 -19.25 -1.69 -8.29
C ASN A 169 -19.63 -1.59 -9.78
N PRO A 170 -19.89 -0.38 -10.31
CA PRO A 170 -20.35 -0.19 -11.68
C PRO A 170 -19.33 -0.68 -12.71
N VAL A 171 -18.04 -0.46 -12.48
CA VAL A 171 -16.96 -0.88 -13.38
C VAL A 171 -16.89 -2.41 -13.48
N VAL A 172 -17.09 -3.10 -12.35
CA VAL A 172 -17.10 -4.57 -12.33
C VAL A 172 -18.35 -5.10 -13.03
N LEU A 173 -19.51 -4.52 -12.77
CA LEU A 173 -20.78 -4.93 -13.38
C LEU A 173 -20.75 -4.73 -14.91
N ASP A 174 -20.34 -3.56 -15.37
CA ASP A 174 -20.20 -3.26 -16.80
C ASP A 174 -19.24 -4.24 -17.48
N ARG A 175 -18.04 -4.45 -16.90
CA ARG A 175 -17.07 -5.41 -17.42
C ARG A 175 -17.61 -6.84 -17.43
N THR A 176 -18.38 -7.21 -16.41
CA THR A 176 -19.01 -8.53 -16.31
C THR A 176 -20.04 -8.75 -17.40
N LEU A 177 -20.85 -7.74 -17.70
CA LEU A 177 -21.81 -7.79 -18.81
C LEU A 177 -21.08 -7.86 -20.16
N ALA A 178 -20.10 -6.98 -20.38
CA ALA A 178 -19.33 -6.91 -21.62
C ALA A 178 -18.59 -8.23 -21.94
N GLU A 179 -18.04 -8.88 -20.92
CA GLU A 179 -17.31 -10.12 -21.07
C GLU A 179 -18.13 -11.39 -20.74
N ARG A 180 -19.43 -11.25 -20.50
CA ARG A 180 -20.33 -12.36 -20.13
C ARG A 180 -19.78 -13.19 -18.96
N GLY A 181 -19.23 -12.53 -17.93
CA GLY A 181 -18.69 -13.13 -16.73
C GLY A 181 -17.26 -13.69 -16.83
N ALA A 182 -16.59 -13.57 -17.98
CA ALA A 182 -15.23 -14.09 -18.13
C ALA A 182 -14.21 -13.42 -17.20
N ASN A 183 -14.40 -12.14 -16.85
CA ASN A 183 -13.59 -11.41 -15.86
C ASN A 183 -13.65 -12.07 -14.46
N LEU A 184 -14.85 -12.47 -14.01
CA LEU A 184 -15.04 -13.12 -12.72
C LEU A 184 -14.38 -14.50 -12.69
N LEU A 185 -14.50 -15.26 -13.77
CA LEU A 185 -13.82 -16.55 -13.91
C LEU A 185 -12.29 -16.40 -13.89
N ARG A 186 -11.74 -15.36 -14.53
CA ARG A 186 -10.30 -15.07 -14.45
C ARG A 186 -9.89 -14.70 -13.02
N GLY A 187 -10.63 -13.79 -12.36
CA GLY A 187 -10.37 -13.41 -10.97
C GLY A 187 -10.39 -14.61 -10.01
N TYR A 188 -11.38 -15.50 -10.17
CA TYR A 188 -11.46 -16.73 -9.39
C TYR A 188 -10.27 -17.66 -9.60
N ARG A 189 -9.77 -17.80 -10.84
CA ARG A 189 -8.56 -18.59 -11.13
C ARG A 189 -7.30 -17.97 -10.49
N HIS A 190 -7.18 -16.64 -10.50
CA HIS A 190 -6.08 -15.96 -9.81
C HIS A 190 -6.15 -16.25 -8.31
N TRP A 191 -7.32 -16.07 -7.69
CA TRP A 191 -7.54 -16.38 -6.28
C TRP A 191 -7.18 -17.84 -5.93
N LEU A 192 -7.63 -18.82 -6.72
CA LEU A 192 -7.27 -20.22 -6.51
C LEU A 192 -5.75 -20.46 -6.62
N SER A 193 -5.09 -19.81 -7.57
CA SER A 193 -3.63 -19.89 -7.70
C SER A 193 -2.92 -19.33 -6.48
N ASP A 194 -3.39 -18.20 -5.95
CA ASP A 194 -2.80 -17.56 -4.77
C ASP A 194 -2.99 -18.41 -3.52
N VAL A 195 -4.18 -18.96 -3.30
CA VAL A 195 -4.46 -19.88 -2.18
C VAL A 195 -3.62 -21.15 -2.30
N ALA A 196 -3.47 -21.72 -3.50
CA ALA A 196 -2.62 -22.89 -3.71
C ALA A 196 -1.15 -22.60 -3.39
N ARG A 197 -0.62 -21.45 -3.82
CA ARG A 197 0.76 -21.02 -3.54
C ARG A 197 0.99 -20.82 -2.05
N GLN A 198 0.08 -20.12 -1.37
CA GLN A 198 0.14 -19.96 0.09
C GLN A 198 0.13 -21.32 0.80
N ALA A 199 -0.74 -22.23 0.38
CA ALA A 199 -0.81 -23.57 0.94
C ALA A 199 0.41 -24.45 0.63
N GLU A 200 1.34 -24.01 -0.22
CA GLU A 200 2.58 -24.71 -0.58
C GLU A 200 3.82 -23.93 -0.15
N ASP A 201 3.66 -22.84 0.60
CA ASP A 201 4.73 -21.87 0.94
C ASP A 201 5.52 -21.42 -0.31
N ALA A 202 4.86 -21.45 -1.47
CA ALA A 202 5.46 -21.12 -2.74
C ALA A 202 5.63 -19.59 -2.84
N PRO A 203 6.72 -19.12 -3.46
CA PRO A 203 6.90 -17.70 -3.66
C PRO A 203 5.74 -17.09 -4.46
N PRO A 204 5.45 -15.78 -4.27
CA PRO A 204 4.45 -15.07 -5.05
C PRO A 204 4.72 -15.18 -6.55
N ASP A 205 3.66 -15.13 -7.35
CA ASP A 205 3.82 -15.03 -8.80
C ASP A 205 4.41 -13.66 -9.16
N THR A 206 5.61 -13.66 -9.73
CA THR A 206 6.29 -12.42 -10.14
C THR A 206 5.83 -11.93 -11.51
N GLY A 207 4.84 -12.56 -12.16
CA GLY A 207 4.29 -12.09 -13.43
C GLY A 207 5.33 -12.04 -14.57
N GLY A 208 6.42 -12.82 -14.45
CA GLY A 208 7.54 -12.81 -15.38
C GLY A 208 8.59 -11.73 -15.11
N PHE A 209 8.43 -10.89 -14.08
CA PHE A 209 9.45 -9.92 -13.70
C PHE A 209 10.69 -10.62 -13.14
N LYS A 210 11.85 -10.17 -13.61
CA LYS A 210 13.18 -10.65 -13.22
C LYS A 210 14.09 -9.48 -12.90
N VAL A 211 14.69 -9.51 -11.71
CA VAL A 211 15.67 -8.51 -11.27
C VAL A 211 16.94 -8.64 -12.12
N GLY A 212 17.44 -7.52 -12.64
CA GLY A 212 18.56 -7.43 -13.57
C GLY A 212 18.20 -7.60 -15.06
N GLU A 213 17.01 -8.11 -15.39
CA GLU A 213 16.54 -8.27 -16.78
C GLU A 213 15.37 -7.33 -17.11
N THR A 214 14.35 -7.26 -16.25
CA THR A 214 13.14 -6.44 -16.45
C THR A 214 12.90 -5.44 -15.31
N LEU A 215 13.55 -5.64 -14.16
CA LEU A 215 13.54 -4.76 -13.00
C LEU A 215 14.98 -4.44 -12.59
N ALA A 216 15.24 -3.28 -11.98
CA ALA A 216 16.58 -2.88 -11.56
C ALA A 216 17.61 -2.94 -12.69
N THR A 217 17.21 -2.50 -13.89
CA THR A 217 18.01 -2.59 -15.11
C THR A 217 18.85 -1.34 -15.36
N THR A 218 18.80 -0.36 -14.45
CA THR A 218 19.56 0.88 -14.59
C THR A 218 21.06 0.59 -14.57
N PRO A 219 21.82 0.94 -15.63
CA PRO A 219 23.24 0.59 -15.70
C PRO A 219 24.05 1.14 -14.51
N GLY A 220 24.75 0.25 -13.82
CA GLY A 220 25.57 0.56 -12.66
C GLY A 220 26.52 -0.59 -12.35
N ASP A 221 27.45 -0.33 -11.44
CA ASP A 221 28.49 -1.27 -11.03
C ASP A 221 28.52 -1.37 -9.50
N VAL A 222 28.66 -2.58 -8.97
CA VAL A 222 28.95 -2.79 -7.54
C VAL A 222 30.41 -2.41 -7.32
N VAL A 223 30.64 -1.29 -6.63
CA VAL A 223 31.99 -0.72 -6.43
C VAL A 223 32.55 -1.00 -5.03
N HIS A 224 31.72 -1.50 -4.12
CA HIS A 224 32.14 -1.96 -2.81
C HIS A 224 31.17 -3.02 -2.29
N ARG A 225 31.70 -3.96 -1.50
CA ARG A 225 30.94 -5.01 -0.82
C ARG A 225 31.56 -5.28 0.53
N ASN A 226 30.74 -5.42 1.55
CA ASN A 226 31.13 -5.92 2.87
C ASN A 226 30.13 -6.98 3.36
N ARG A 227 30.13 -7.26 4.66
CA ARG A 227 29.24 -8.27 5.26
C ARG A 227 27.76 -7.86 5.25
N LEU A 228 27.42 -6.57 5.19
CA LEU A 228 26.04 -6.08 5.28
C LEU A 228 25.45 -5.60 3.96
N MET A 229 26.28 -5.13 3.03
CA MET A 229 25.78 -4.46 1.83
C MET A 229 26.73 -4.54 0.65
N GLU A 230 26.12 -4.32 -0.51
CA GLU A 230 26.80 -3.89 -1.73
C GLU A 230 26.49 -2.41 -1.96
N LEU A 231 27.50 -1.65 -2.37
CA LEU A 231 27.32 -0.26 -2.80
C LEU A 231 27.36 -0.20 -4.32
N ILE A 232 26.27 0.23 -4.90
CA ILE A 232 26.11 0.40 -6.35
C ILE A 232 26.40 1.85 -6.71
N ARG A 233 27.29 2.07 -7.68
CA ARG A 233 27.46 3.35 -8.36
C ARG A 233 26.83 3.25 -9.74
N TYR A 234 25.81 4.06 -10.01
CA TYR A 234 25.16 4.06 -11.32
C TYR A 234 25.98 4.85 -12.34
N ARG A 235 26.05 4.34 -13.57
CA ARG A 235 26.78 5.00 -14.67
C ARG A 235 26.01 6.24 -15.10
N PRO A 236 26.63 7.43 -15.20
CA PRO A 236 25.96 8.66 -15.65
C PRO A 236 25.34 8.55 -17.05
N THR A 237 24.29 9.33 -17.31
CA THR A 237 23.68 9.47 -18.66
C THR A 237 23.98 10.81 -19.32
N THR A 238 24.73 11.69 -18.66
CA THR A 238 25.09 13.04 -19.12
C THR A 238 26.60 13.23 -19.14
N ASP A 239 27.09 14.13 -20.00
CA ASP A 239 28.53 14.45 -20.09
C ASP A 239 29.07 15.16 -18.83
N LYS A 240 28.18 15.86 -18.11
CA LYS A 240 28.48 16.55 -16.86
C LYS A 240 27.44 16.16 -15.80
N VAL A 241 27.90 16.04 -14.57
CA VAL A 241 27.08 15.77 -13.40
C VAL A 241 27.27 16.86 -12.34
N GLN A 242 26.36 16.91 -11.37
CA GLN A 242 26.51 17.73 -10.17
C GLN A 242 27.79 17.34 -9.41
N ALA A 243 28.42 18.32 -8.75
CA ALA A 243 29.69 18.10 -8.08
C ALA A 243 29.55 17.22 -6.83
N GLU A 244 28.46 17.40 -6.07
CA GLU A 244 28.10 16.60 -4.91
C GLU A 244 27.34 15.33 -5.34
N PRO A 245 27.82 14.12 -4.97
CA PRO A 245 27.12 12.88 -5.28
C PRO A 245 25.88 12.69 -4.39
N LEU A 246 24.96 11.83 -4.84
CA LEU A 246 23.74 11.47 -4.11
C LEU A 246 23.79 10.00 -3.67
N LEU A 247 23.78 9.76 -2.35
CA LEU A 247 23.66 8.43 -1.75
C LEU A 247 22.22 8.14 -1.33
N ILE A 248 21.66 7.06 -1.83
CA ILE A 248 20.34 6.56 -1.44
C ILE A 248 20.50 5.41 -0.44
N VAL A 249 19.82 5.54 0.70
CA VAL A 249 19.77 4.56 1.80
C VAL A 249 18.35 3.98 1.85
N PRO A 250 18.08 2.84 1.20
CA PRO A 250 16.76 2.22 1.22
C PRO A 250 16.51 1.49 2.55
N ALA A 251 15.25 1.16 2.82
CA ALA A 251 14.92 0.18 3.86
C ALA A 251 15.46 -1.21 3.50
N TRP A 252 15.73 -2.05 4.50
CA TRP A 252 16.13 -3.45 4.31
C TRP A 252 14.96 -4.45 4.41
N ILE A 253 13.77 -4.01 4.84
CA ILE A 253 12.54 -4.83 4.83
C ILE A 253 12.12 -5.18 3.40
N MET A 254 12.26 -4.20 2.49
CA MET A 254 12.07 -4.34 1.06
C MET A 254 13.42 -4.26 0.37
N LYS A 255 13.55 -4.82 -0.84
CA LYS A 255 14.79 -4.68 -1.60
C LYS A 255 14.92 -3.28 -2.23
N TYR A 256 16.15 -2.84 -2.44
CA TYR A 256 16.48 -1.49 -2.92
C TYR A 256 15.77 -1.11 -4.24
N TYR A 257 15.47 -2.09 -5.10
CA TYR A 257 14.91 -1.88 -6.42
C TYR A 257 13.47 -1.35 -6.43
N ILE A 258 12.83 -1.16 -5.27
CA ILE A 258 11.60 -0.34 -5.21
C ILE A 258 11.86 1.11 -5.69
N LEU A 259 13.10 1.58 -5.58
CA LEU A 259 13.54 2.88 -6.11
C LEU A 259 14.14 2.79 -7.52
N ASP A 260 14.25 1.57 -8.07
CA ASP A 260 14.77 1.28 -9.40
C ASP A 260 13.98 0.13 -10.04
N LEU A 261 12.68 0.34 -10.26
CA LEU A 261 11.78 -0.70 -10.77
C LEU A 261 12.01 -0.93 -12.27
N SER A 262 11.12 -0.43 -13.13
CA SER A 262 11.23 -0.50 -14.58
C SER A 262 11.74 0.82 -15.14
N GLU A 263 12.05 0.86 -16.44
CA GLU A 263 12.49 2.07 -17.11
C GLU A 263 11.54 3.26 -16.90
N THR A 264 10.23 3.05 -16.89
CA THR A 264 9.24 4.13 -16.78
C THR A 264 8.97 4.63 -15.37
N ASN A 265 9.44 3.91 -14.34
CA ASN A 265 9.14 4.24 -12.94
C ASN A 265 10.35 4.04 -12.00
N SER A 266 11.57 4.24 -12.53
CA SER A 266 12.81 4.24 -11.76
C SER A 266 13.18 5.67 -11.30
N LEU A 267 13.26 5.86 -9.97
CA LEU A 267 13.75 7.09 -9.37
C LEU A 267 15.26 7.27 -9.65
N VAL A 268 16.03 6.18 -9.58
CA VAL A 268 17.47 6.21 -9.88
C VAL A 268 17.71 6.70 -11.31
N ARG A 269 17.00 6.14 -12.29
CA ARG A 269 17.08 6.59 -13.68
C ARG A 269 16.76 8.06 -13.80
N PHE A 270 15.64 8.51 -13.22
CA PHE A 270 15.24 9.91 -13.25
C PHE A 270 16.33 10.83 -12.70
N LEU A 271 16.87 10.55 -11.51
CA LEU A 271 17.89 11.36 -10.87
C LEU A 271 19.17 11.45 -11.69
N ARG A 272 19.60 10.33 -12.26
CA ARG A 272 20.75 10.30 -13.15
C ARG A 272 20.52 11.15 -14.41
N ASP A 273 19.33 11.06 -15.00
CA ASP A 273 18.96 11.86 -16.18
C ASP A 273 18.85 13.36 -15.84
N GLN A 274 18.66 13.72 -14.55
CA GLN A 274 18.80 15.09 -14.04
C GLN A 274 20.26 15.51 -13.77
N GLY A 275 21.23 14.65 -14.06
CA GLY A 275 22.66 14.93 -13.93
C GLY A 275 23.22 14.67 -12.53
N PHE A 276 22.58 13.88 -11.67
CA PHE A 276 23.19 13.45 -10.41
C PHE A 276 24.09 12.21 -10.60
N GLU A 277 25.21 12.18 -9.88
CA GLU A 277 25.95 10.95 -9.67
C GLU A 277 25.29 10.15 -8.53
N VAL A 278 24.55 9.09 -8.90
CA VAL A 278 23.71 8.34 -7.96
C VAL A 278 24.41 7.09 -7.44
N TRP A 279 24.35 6.91 -6.12
CA TRP A 279 24.86 5.77 -5.38
C TRP A 279 23.73 5.15 -4.55
N MET A 280 23.71 3.83 -4.40
CA MET A 280 22.65 3.12 -3.66
C MET A 280 23.25 2.00 -2.82
N ILE A 281 22.81 1.92 -1.56
CA ILE A 281 23.09 0.75 -0.73
C ILE A 281 22.11 -0.36 -1.10
N SER A 282 22.64 -1.53 -1.46
CA SER A 282 21.89 -2.78 -1.60
C SER A 282 22.20 -3.68 -0.40
N TRP A 283 21.29 -3.73 0.56
CA TRP A 283 21.44 -4.54 1.76
C TRP A 283 21.44 -6.04 1.45
N LEU A 284 22.28 -6.78 2.16
CA LEU A 284 22.29 -8.25 2.14
C LEU A 284 21.01 -8.77 2.82
N ASN A 285 20.42 -9.84 2.27
CA ASN A 285 19.41 -10.60 3.01
C ASN A 285 20.10 -11.38 4.15
N PRO A 286 19.77 -11.12 5.42
CA PRO A 286 20.47 -11.73 6.54
C PRO A 286 20.27 -13.25 6.56
N GLY A 287 21.32 -13.98 6.94
CA GLY A 287 21.26 -15.41 7.25
C GLY A 287 21.32 -15.68 8.76
N GLU A 288 21.34 -16.95 9.16
CA GLU A 288 21.43 -17.35 10.58
C GLU A 288 22.65 -16.73 11.28
N GLY A 289 23.79 -16.62 10.58
CA GLY A 289 25.02 -16.06 11.12
C GLY A 289 24.96 -14.56 11.43
N ASP A 290 23.91 -13.85 10.98
CA ASP A 290 23.73 -12.41 11.15
C ASP A 290 22.79 -12.05 12.32
N ALA A 291 22.40 -13.04 13.14
CA ALA A 291 21.49 -12.88 14.27
C ALA A 291 21.95 -11.85 15.32
N ASP A 292 23.26 -11.68 15.47
CA ASP A 292 23.84 -10.76 16.46
C ASP A 292 24.05 -9.33 15.92
N LEU A 293 23.65 -9.05 14.67
CA LEU A 293 23.82 -7.71 14.09
C LEU A 293 22.86 -6.70 14.71
N GLY A 294 23.43 -5.61 15.23
CA GLY A 294 22.68 -4.51 15.83
C GLY A 294 22.54 -3.30 14.90
N MET A 295 21.73 -2.33 15.32
CA MET A 295 21.57 -1.05 14.59
C MET A 295 22.90 -0.31 14.39
N GLU A 296 23.83 -0.44 15.33
CA GLU A 296 25.17 0.16 15.21
C GLU A 296 25.96 -0.41 14.02
N ASP A 297 25.84 -1.72 13.75
CA ASP A 297 26.50 -2.34 12.60
C ASP A 297 25.95 -1.79 11.28
N TYR A 298 24.64 -1.59 11.18
CA TYR A 298 24.02 -0.98 9.99
C TYR A 298 24.44 0.49 9.79
N VAL A 299 24.66 1.25 10.87
CA VAL A 299 25.22 2.60 10.77
C VAL A 299 26.68 2.56 10.31
N ARG A 300 27.49 1.70 10.92
CA ARG A 300 28.94 1.63 10.70
C ARG A 300 29.29 1.01 9.34
N LEU A 301 28.85 -0.22 9.11
CA LEU A 301 29.14 -1.00 7.90
C LEU A 301 28.19 -0.62 6.75
N GLY A 302 27.07 0.05 7.01
CA GLY A 302 26.19 0.56 5.97
C GLY A 302 26.52 2.01 5.61
N VAL A 303 25.87 2.94 6.30
CA VAL A 303 25.86 4.37 5.92
C VAL A 303 27.28 4.98 5.97
N ARG A 304 28.03 4.76 7.06
CA ARG A 304 29.37 5.37 7.22
C ARG A 304 30.37 4.80 6.22
N GLU A 305 30.44 3.49 6.07
CA GLU A 305 31.35 2.87 5.10
C GLU A 305 31.00 3.25 3.64
N ALA A 306 29.71 3.36 3.30
CA ALA A 306 29.29 3.87 2.00
C ALA A 306 29.76 5.30 1.76
N LEU A 307 29.62 6.19 2.75
CA LEU A 307 30.15 7.55 2.67
C LEU A 307 31.69 7.52 2.50
N ASP A 308 32.42 6.67 3.23
CA ASP A 308 33.88 6.53 3.09
C ASP A 308 34.29 6.13 1.68
N VAL A 309 33.60 5.17 1.07
CA VAL A 309 33.83 4.78 -0.33
C VAL A 309 33.59 5.95 -1.28
N ILE A 310 32.48 6.67 -1.11
CA ILE A 310 32.14 7.84 -1.93
C ILE A 310 33.19 8.94 -1.77
N GLY A 311 33.64 9.22 -0.55
CA GLY A 311 34.66 10.24 -0.29
C GLY A 311 36.03 9.91 -0.90
N ARG A 312 36.35 8.63 -1.10
CA ARG A 312 37.55 8.23 -1.86
C ARG A 312 37.35 8.39 -3.37
N ALA A 313 36.15 8.12 -3.87
CA ALA A 313 35.82 8.24 -5.29
C ALA A 313 35.64 9.69 -5.75
N VAL A 314 35.10 10.55 -4.87
CA VAL A 314 34.82 11.97 -5.12
C VAL A 314 35.40 12.82 -3.98
N PRO A 315 36.74 13.01 -3.92
CA PRO A 315 37.39 13.69 -2.80
C PRO A 315 36.97 15.15 -2.65
N GLY A 316 36.87 15.60 -1.39
CA GLY A 316 36.59 17.01 -1.06
C GLY A 316 35.15 17.46 -1.28
N ARG A 317 34.24 16.54 -1.63
CA ARG A 317 32.81 16.82 -1.81
C ARG A 317 32.00 16.30 -0.64
N LYS A 318 31.01 17.09 -0.22
CA LYS A 318 29.93 16.62 0.65
C LYS A 318 28.94 15.78 -0.17
N VAL A 319 28.15 14.96 0.51
CA VAL A 319 27.24 14.00 -0.13
C VAL A 319 25.80 14.39 0.17
N HIS A 320 24.97 14.52 -0.85
CA HIS A 320 23.51 14.55 -0.66
C HIS A 320 23.04 13.14 -0.29
N THR A 321 22.15 13.02 0.68
CA THR A 321 21.60 11.71 1.07
C THR A 321 20.09 11.67 0.97
N ALA A 322 19.55 10.53 0.55
CA ALA A 322 18.12 10.27 0.53
C ALA A 322 17.82 8.95 1.25
N GLY A 323 17.05 9.02 2.34
CA GLY A 323 16.64 7.85 3.10
C GLY A 323 15.20 7.47 2.79
N TYR A 324 14.94 6.20 2.47
CA TYR A 324 13.61 5.70 2.15
C TYR A 324 13.08 4.75 3.23
N CYS A 325 11.90 5.04 3.75
CA CYS A 325 11.25 4.25 4.81
C CYS A 325 12.20 4.05 6.00
N LEU A 326 12.40 2.82 6.48
CA LEU A 326 13.32 2.49 7.56
C LEU A 326 14.79 2.91 7.27
N GLY A 327 15.18 2.97 6.00
CA GLY A 327 16.48 3.52 5.60
C GLY A 327 16.64 5.00 5.94
N GLY A 328 15.54 5.76 5.95
CA GLY A 328 15.52 7.14 6.45
C GLY A 328 15.66 7.21 7.96
N THR A 329 14.99 6.33 8.72
CA THR A 329 15.20 6.22 10.17
C THR A 329 16.68 5.92 10.47
N LEU A 330 17.28 4.92 9.79
CA LEU A 330 18.71 4.63 9.93
C LEU A 330 19.60 5.82 9.57
N LEU A 331 19.30 6.51 8.46
CA LEU A 331 20.05 7.68 8.02
C LEU A 331 19.98 8.83 9.04
N SER A 332 18.84 9.05 9.69
CA SER A 332 18.72 10.03 10.78
C SER A 332 19.58 9.68 12.00
N ILE A 333 19.61 8.40 12.39
CA ILE A 333 20.48 7.90 13.47
C ILE A 333 21.96 8.10 13.10
N ALA A 334 22.34 7.73 11.87
CA ALA A 334 23.70 7.89 11.37
C ALA A 334 24.14 9.35 11.35
N ALA A 335 23.29 10.26 10.87
CA ALA A 335 23.57 11.69 10.83
C ALA A 335 23.73 12.29 12.23
N ALA A 336 22.86 11.92 13.19
CA ALA A 336 22.98 12.35 14.58
C ALA A 336 24.28 11.85 15.23
N ALA A 337 24.64 10.58 14.98
CA ALA A 337 25.91 10.02 15.45
C ALA A 337 27.12 10.73 14.83
N MET A 338 27.07 11.04 13.52
CA MET A 338 28.13 11.78 12.83
C MET A 338 28.28 13.20 13.37
N ALA A 339 27.18 13.90 13.63
CA ALA A 339 27.20 15.24 14.22
C ALA A 339 27.82 15.23 15.62
N ARG A 340 27.46 14.25 16.47
CA ARG A 340 28.08 14.03 17.79
C ARG A 340 29.59 13.85 17.68
N ASP A 341 30.04 13.10 16.67
CA ASP A 341 31.46 12.78 16.45
C ASP A 341 32.21 13.89 15.67
N GLY A 342 31.55 15.00 15.31
CA GLY A 342 32.15 16.11 14.55
C GLY A 342 32.43 15.83 13.08
N VAL A 343 31.76 14.83 12.49
CA VAL A 343 31.95 14.40 11.10
C VAL A 343 30.99 15.15 10.16
N ASP A 344 31.49 16.18 9.46
CA ASP A 344 30.71 17.02 8.55
C ASP A 344 30.88 16.60 7.08
N ARG A 345 30.11 15.60 6.65
CA ARG A 345 30.18 15.02 5.29
C ARG A 345 28.90 15.13 4.47
N LEU A 346 27.79 15.50 5.10
CA LEU A 346 26.47 15.54 4.45
C LEU A 346 26.19 16.95 3.93
N ALA A 347 25.83 17.06 2.65
CA ALA A 347 25.42 18.33 2.04
C ALA A 347 23.94 18.62 2.34
N SER A 348 23.10 17.60 2.23
CA SER A 348 21.68 17.63 2.60
C SER A 348 21.19 16.22 2.94
N MET A 349 20.02 16.15 3.56
CA MET A 349 19.29 14.92 3.82
C MET A 349 17.85 15.05 3.34
N THR A 350 17.37 14.06 2.58
CA THR A 350 15.99 13.96 2.11
C THR A 350 15.35 12.71 2.71
N MET A 351 14.15 12.87 3.28
CA MET A 351 13.43 11.80 3.99
C MET A 351 12.19 11.41 3.18
N LEU A 352 12.18 10.20 2.62
CA LEU A 352 11.11 9.69 1.77
C LEU A 352 10.29 8.65 2.55
N ALA A 353 9.07 9.01 2.95
CA ALA A 353 8.17 8.14 3.72
C ALA A 353 8.86 7.51 4.96
N ALA A 354 9.73 8.28 5.62
CA ALA A 354 10.56 7.82 6.73
C ALA A 354 10.08 8.41 8.05
N GLN A 355 9.94 7.55 9.06
CA GLN A 355 9.47 7.93 10.38
C GLN A 355 10.66 8.17 11.31
N VAL A 356 10.65 9.29 12.02
CA VAL A 356 11.64 9.65 13.05
C VAL A 356 10.97 9.74 14.42
N ASP A 357 9.68 10.07 14.45
CA ASP A 357 8.82 10.05 15.63
C ASP A 357 7.80 8.91 15.50
N PHE A 358 7.84 7.95 16.42
CA PHE A 358 7.03 6.73 16.45
C PHE A 358 5.85 6.81 17.44
N THR A 359 5.54 8.00 17.97
CA THR A 359 4.44 8.20 18.93
C THR A 359 3.04 8.09 18.34
#